data_AF-A0A7V1K3A2-F1
#
_entry.id   AF-A0A7V1K3A2-F1
#
_cell.length_a   1.000
_cell.length_b   1.000
_cell.length_c   1.000
_cell.angle_alpha   90.00
_cell.angle_beta   90.00
_cell.angle_gamma   90.00
#
_symmetry.space_group_name_H-M   'P 1'
#
loop_
_entity.id
_entity.type
_entity.pdbx_description
1 polymer ?
#
loop_
_entity_poly.entity_id
_entity_poly.type
_entity_poly.pdbx_seq_one_letter_code
_entity_poly.pdbx_strand_id
1 'polypeptide(L)'
;MKNLKEKLFLTIDEINERIITIRRDLHAHPELSGQEEHTKYLVKGILEVSGYQIKESNKHFGLIADLMVDENAKTVAIRADMDALPIQEQTGKPYASREKGIMHACGHDSHTAIALGTAIAIAAHKEELPGNLRFIFQPSEESKEGGSVEMIEEGALEGVSAIFGLHAYPYLNSGEIGYKYGVMMASADVFSIEIFGKSAHGARPHEGVDAILVTSMIVNSLNHIVSRMIDPLHPAVISLGTIEGGKASNIICDHVLLKGTVRTINEEIRNNIPQMMEASIEGISKSMGAKYKFDYEFGQSELINQATIVNFIVDE
;
A
#
# COMPACT_ATOMS: atom_id res chain seq x y z
N MET A 1 3.33 -3.22 35.26
CA MET A 1 3.15 -2.42 34.02
C MET A 1 3.72 -1.01 34.12
N LYS A 2 3.32 -0.13 35.06
CA LYS A 2 3.91 1.24 35.16
C LYS A 2 5.46 1.26 35.23
N ASN A 3 6.03 0.40 36.06
CA ASN A 3 7.50 0.26 36.17
C ASN A 3 8.15 -0.24 34.86
N LEU A 4 7.52 -1.18 34.14
CA LEU A 4 8.01 -1.65 32.85
C LEU A 4 7.97 -0.56 31.77
N LYS A 5 6.88 0.23 31.71
CA LYS A 5 6.75 1.36 30.78
C LYS A 5 7.87 2.40 30.99
N GLU A 6 8.14 2.77 32.24
CA GLU A 6 9.25 3.68 32.58
C GLU A 6 10.61 3.11 32.17
N LYS A 7 10.88 1.84 32.46
CA LYS A 7 12.12 1.16 32.03
C LYS A 7 12.28 1.13 30.50
N LEU A 8 11.20 0.85 29.77
CA LEU A 8 11.22 0.86 28.30
C LEU A 8 11.57 2.24 27.76
N PHE A 9 10.97 3.31 28.29
CA PHE A 9 11.31 4.67 27.87
C PHE A 9 12.75 5.04 28.17
N LEU A 10 13.28 4.66 29.35
CA LEU A 10 14.69 4.87 29.67
C LEU A 10 15.60 4.15 28.67
N THR A 11 15.31 2.88 28.33
CA THR A 11 16.08 2.15 27.33
C THR A 11 15.97 2.78 25.94
N ILE A 12 14.79 3.29 25.56
CA ILE A 12 14.60 4.02 24.29
C ILE A 12 15.46 5.30 24.26
N ASP A 13 15.48 6.08 25.34
CA ASP A 13 16.29 7.29 25.45
C ASP A 13 17.80 6.97 25.32
N GLU A 14 18.25 5.88 25.93
CA GLU A 14 19.64 5.41 25.86
C GLU A 14 20.07 5.01 24.44
N ILE A 15 19.16 4.42 23.65
CA ILE A 15 19.46 3.96 22.27
C ILE A 15 19.10 4.99 21.19
N ASN A 16 18.50 6.13 21.53
CA ASN A 16 17.90 7.06 20.57
C ASN A 16 18.87 7.51 19.45
N GLU A 17 20.09 7.92 19.81
CA GLU A 17 21.10 8.34 18.82
C GLU A 17 21.50 7.20 17.87
N ARG A 18 21.52 5.95 18.37
CA ARG A 18 21.78 4.77 17.54
C ARG A 18 20.63 4.55 16.55
N ILE A 19 19.37 4.70 16.99
CA ILE A 19 18.20 4.55 16.11
C ILE A 19 18.15 5.66 15.06
N ILE A 20 18.46 6.91 15.42
CA ILE A 20 18.59 8.01 14.46
C ILE A 20 19.68 7.70 13.43
N THR A 21 20.81 7.12 13.86
CA THR A 21 21.90 6.73 12.97
C THR A 21 21.46 5.64 11.99
N ILE A 22 20.75 4.61 12.47
CA ILE A 22 20.19 3.55 11.62
C ILE A 22 19.19 4.14 10.62
N ARG A 23 18.26 4.99 11.07
CA ARG A 23 17.31 5.67 10.17
C ARG A 23 18.04 6.45 9.06
N ARG A 24 19.10 7.17 9.40
CA ARG A 24 19.89 7.95 8.44
C ARG A 24 20.68 7.06 7.48
N ASP A 25 21.13 5.89 7.94
CA ASP A 25 21.79 4.91 7.09
C ASP A 25 20.82 4.29 6.07
N LEU A 26 19.63 3.88 6.53
CA LEU A 26 18.54 3.44 5.65
C LEU A 26 18.14 4.52 4.65
N HIS A 27 18.01 5.78 5.10
CA HIS A 27 17.70 6.90 4.21
C HIS A 27 18.77 7.13 3.13
N ALA A 28 20.05 6.94 3.49
CA ALA A 28 21.17 7.13 2.59
C ALA A 28 21.36 5.97 1.60
N HIS A 29 20.83 4.78 1.90
CA HIS A 29 20.90 3.58 1.07
C HIS A 29 19.50 3.00 0.80
N PRO A 30 18.60 3.77 0.15
CA PRO A 30 17.23 3.34 -0.09
C PRO A 30 17.17 2.27 -1.19
N GLU A 31 16.29 1.30 -1.04
CA GLU A 31 16.12 0.18 -1.98
C GLU A 31 14.68 0.13 -2.49
N LEU A 32 14.49 -0.15 -3.78
CA LEU A 32 13.16 -0.27 -4.37
C LEU A 32 12.44 -1.53 -3.87
N SER A 33 11.11 -1.53 -4.02
CA SER A 33 10.28 -2.71 -3.77
C SER A 33 10.86 -3.97 -4.46
N GLY A 34 11.06 -5.03 -3.70
CA GLY A 34 11.61 -6.30 -4.17
C GLY A 34 13.13 -6.31 -4.36
N GLN A 35 13.85 -5.33 -3.80
CA GLN A 35 15.31 -5.20 -3.85
C GLN A 35 15.91 -4.83 -2.48
N GLU A 36 15.16 -4.98 -1.38
CA GLU A 36 15.47 -4.49 -0.03
C GLU A 36 16.52 -5.33 0.72
N GLU A 37 17.61 -5.71 0.04
CA GLU A 37 18.63 -6.63 0.53
C GLU A 37 19.43 -6.06 1.71
N HIS A 38 19.97 -4.84 1.56
CA HIS A 38 20.71 -4.14 2.60
C HIS A 38 19.82 -3.93 3.83
N THR A 39 18.59 -3.45 3.62
CA THR A 39 17.62 -3.20 4.69
C THR A 39 17.29 -4.48 5.44
N LYS A 40 17.00 -5.58 4.73
CA LYS A 40 16.75 -6.90 5.33
C LYS A 40 17.92 -7.34 6.21
N TYR A 41 19.14 -7.35 5.68
CA TYR A 41 20.28 -7.91 6.42
C TYR A 41 20.70 -7.04 7.61
N LEU A 42 20.57 -5.71 7.51
CA LEU A 42 20.79 -4.81 8.63
C LEU A 42 19.79 -5.07 9.77
N VAL A 43 18.50 -5.12 9.45
CA VAL A 43 17.42 -5.37 10.41
C VAL A 43 17.58 -6.75 11.05
N LYS A 44 17.79 -7.79 10.23
CA LYS A 44 18.00 -9.17 10.70
C LYS A 44 19.13 -9.25 11.71
N GLY A 45 20.32 -8.76 11.36
CA GLY A 45 21.49 -8.89 12.24
C GLY A 45 21.29 -8.21 13.60
N ILE A 46 20.60 -7.07 13.62
CA ILE A 46 20.30 -6.35 14.87
C ILE A 46 19.29 -7.13 15.73
N LEU A 47 18.26 -7.71 15.12
CA LEU A 47 17.25 -8.48 15.83
C LEU A 47 17.79 -9.81 16.37
N GLU A 48 18.63 -10.52 15.61
CA GLU A 48 19.29 -11.76 16.05
C GLU A 48 20.16 -11.52 17.30
N VAL A 49 20.97 -10.45 17.29
CA VAL A 49 21.79 -10.07 18.44
C VAL A 49 20.92 -9.64 19.63
N SER A 50 19.71 -9.13 19.37
CA SER A 50 18.73 -8.77 20.40
C SER A 50 17.93 -9.97 20.91
N GLY A 51 18.19 -11.19 20.43
CA GLY A 51 17.56 -12.42 20.94
C GLY A 51 16.23 -12.79 20.27
N TYR A 52 15.91 -12.20 19.12
CA TYR A 52 14.75 -12.59 18.33
C TYR A 52 15.02 -13.85 17.50
N GLN A 53 14.00 -14.68 17.35
CA GLN A 53 13.99 -15.78 16.38
C GLN A 53 13.50 -15.26 15.04
N ILE A 54 14.34 -15.33 14.01
CA ILE A 54 14.03 -14.79 12.69
C ILE A 54 13.56 -15.90 11.75
N LYS A 55 12.41 -15.66 11.10
CA LYS A 55 11.95 -16.40 9.93
C LYS A 55 12.08 -15.51 8.70
N GLU A 56 12.81 -16.01 7.71
CA GLU A 56 13.07 -15.35 6.44
C GLU A 56 12.35 -16.06 5.29
N SER A 57 12.04 -15.30 4.24
CA SER A 57 11.62 -15.87 2.95
C SER A 57 12.81 -16.06 2.00
N ASN A 58 12.67 -17.05 1.12
CA ASN A 58 13.53 -17.23 -0.06
C ASN A 58 12.96 -16.52 -1.32
N LYS A 59 11.75 -15.96 -1.24
CA LYS A 59 11.05 -15.33 -2.38
C LYS A 59 11.11 -13.81 -2.33
N HIS A 60 11.12 -13.24 -1.14
CA HIS A 60 11.11 -11.80 -0.90
C HIS A 60 12.03 -11.39 0.26
N PHE A 61 12.19 -10.08 0.47
CA PHE A 61 13.11 -9.52 1.47
C PHE A 61 12.50 -9.34 2.88
N GLY A 62 11.32 -9.90 3.12
CA GLY A 62 10.57 -9.74 4.37
C GLY A 62 11.13 -10.56 5.53
N LEU A 63 10.90 -10.07 6.74
CA LEU A 63 11.31 -10.72 7.98
C LEU A 63 10.15 -10.81 8.97
N ILE A 64 10.02 -11.99 9.58
CA ILE A 64 9.19 -12.21 10.77
C ILE A 64 10.14 -12.47 11.93
N ALA A 65 10.05 -11.68 12.99
CA ALA A 65 10.94 -11.73 14.14
C ALA A 65 10.14 -11.96 15.43
N ASP A 66 10.29 -13.14 16.03
CA ASP A 66 9.55 -13.55 17.21
C ASP A 66 10.38 -13.41 18.50
N LEU A 67 9.81 -12.77 19.51
CA LEU A 67 10.28 -12.76 20.89
C LEU A 67 9.32 -13.58 21.75
N MET A 68 9.67 -14.86 21.94
CA MET A 68 8.87 -15.81 22.70
C MET A 68 9.20 -15.76 24.19
N VAL A 69 8.20 -15.40 25.00
CA VAL A 69 8.22 -15.42 26.47
C VAL A 69 7.67 -16.76 26.97
N ASP A 70 6.51 -17.19 26.47
CA ASP A 70 5.87 -18.48 26.77
C ASP A 70 5.09 -18.95 25.53
N GLU A 71 5.23 -20.21 25.14
CA GLU A 71 4.55 -20.78 23.97
C GLU A 71 3.02 -20.68 24.01
N ASN A 72 2.43 -20.61 25.21
CA ASN A 72 0.98 -20.51 25.43
C ASN A 72 0.50 -19.06 25.63
N ALA A 73 1.41 -18.09 25.72
CA ALA A 73 1.02 -16.70 25.84
C ALA A 73 0.50 -16.14 24.51
N LYS A 74 -0.34 -15.10 24.61
CA LYS A 74 -0.84 -14.38 23.43
C LYS A 74 0.31 -13.66 22.73
N THR A 75 0.21 -13.56 21.41
CA THR A 75 1.16 -12.83 20.57
C THR A 75 0.55 -11.53 20.04
N VAL A 76 1.27 -10.43 20.19
CA VAL A 76 0.97 -9.15 19.53
C VAL A 76 2.01 -8.87 18.46
N ALA A 77 1.57 -8.43 17.28
CA ALA A 77 2.45 -8.09 16.17
C ALA A 77 2.60 -6.58 16.00
N ILE A 78 3.81 -6.14 15.61
CA ILE A 78 4.12 -4.78 15.17
C ILE A 78 4.67 -4.86 13.76
N ARG A 79 4.07 -4.12 12.81
CA ARG A 79 4.49 -4.08 11.40
C ARG A 79 5.18 -2.77 11.07
N ALA A 80 6.27 -2.87 10.30
CA ALA A 80 6.91 -1.75 9.62
C ALA A 80 7.23 -2.16 8.17
N ASP A 81 6.98 -1.27 7.22
CA ASP A 81 7.42 -1.39 5.83
C ASP A 81 8.86 -0.90 5.66
N MET A 82 9.51 -1.36 4.59
CA MET A 82 10.96 -1.20 4.38
C MET A 82 11.35 -0.56 3.05
N ASP A 83 10.49 -0.55 2.04
CA ASP A 83 10.86 -0.17 0.68
C ASP A 83 10.88 1.34 0.43
N ALA A 84 11.62 1.75 -0.60
CA ALA A 84 11.73 3.13 -1.06
C ALA A 84 11.06 3.33 -2.42
N LEU A 85 11.04 4.59 -2.87
CA LEU A 85 10.37 5.01 -4.11
C LEU A 85 11.38 5.44 -5.19
N PRO A 86 11.04 5.31 -6.49
CA PRO A 86 11.86 5.76 -7.62
C PRO A 86 11.78 7.28 -7.81
N ILE A 87 12.18 8.03 -6.79
CA ILE A 87 12.17 9.50 -6.73
C ILE A 87 13.59 10.01 -6.50
N GLN A 88 14.00 11.01 -7.29
CA GLN A 88 15.26 11.70 -7.06
C GLN A 88 15.14 12.60 -5.84
N GLU A 89 15.90 12.30 -4.78
CA GLU A 89 15.96 13.16 -3.61
C GLU A 89 16.57 14.53 -3.92
N GLN A 90 15.97 15.59 -3.36
CA GLN A 90 16.40 16.99 -3.49
C GLN A 90 16.48 17.72 -2.14
N THR A 91 16.52 16.99 -1.02
CA THR A 91 16.47 17.59 0.33
C THR A 91 17.77 18.33 0.71
N GLY A 92 18.90 17.96 0.09
CA GLY A 92 20.23 18.47 0.44
C GLY A 92 20.71 18.10 1.84
N LYS A 93 20.07 17.13 2.51
CA LYS A 93 20.45 16.71 3.87
C LYS A 93 21.77 15.93 3.87
N PRO A 94 22.56 15.96 4.96
CA PRO A 94 23.81 15.20 5.05
C PRO A 94 23.63 13.68 4.95
N TYR A 95 22.43 13.18 5.21
CA TYR A 95 22.03 11.77 5.12
C TYR A 95 21.14 11.49 3.89
N ALA A 96 21.10 12.40 2.91
CA ALA A 96 20.35 12.19 1.68
C ALA A 96 20.83 10.90 0.97
N SER A 97 19.92 10.31 0.21
CA SER A 97 20.12 9.15 -0.63
C SER A 97 21.39 9.27 -1.47
N ARG A 98 22.19 8.20 -1.43
CA ARG A 98 23.38 8.00 -2.27
C ARG A 98 23.02 7.27 -3.56
N GLU A 99 21.82 6.68 -3.62
CA GLU A 99 21.30 5.98 -4.77
C GLU A 99 20.56 6.95 -5.70
N LYS A 100 21.05 7.09 -6.92
CA LYS A 100 20.50 8.05 -7.89
C LYS A 100 19.09 7.64 -8.28
N GLY A 101 18.14 8.57 -8.10
CA GLY A 101 16.74 8.37 -8.47
C GLY A 101 15.94 7.50 -7.50
N ILE A 102 16.47 7.18 -6.31
CA ILE A 102 15.75 6.40 -5.28
C ILE A 102 15.76 7.21 -3.98
N MET A 103 14.63 7.24 -3.28
CA MET A 103 14.46 7.99 -2.02
C MET A 103 13.40 7.33 -1.12
N HIS A 104 13.65 7.28 0.19
CA HIS A 104 12.58 7.07 1.17
C HIS A 104 11.70 8.32 1.30
N ALA A 105 10.79 8.49 0.35
CA ALA A 105 9.87 9.63 0.30
C ALA A 105 8.56 9.39 1.10
N CYS A 106 8.28 8.15 1.51
CA CYS A 106 7.10 7.76 2.28
C CYS A 106 7.40 7.53 3.78
N GLY A 107 8.67 7.58 4.19
CA GLY A 107 9.09 7.46 5.59
C GLY A 107 9.33 6.02 6.09
N HIS A 108 9.40 5.03 5.20
CA HIS A 108 9.59 3.61 5.54
C HIS A 108 10.92 3.35 6.27
N ASP A 109 11.96 4.14 5.99
CA ASP A 109 13.20 4.18 6.78
C ASP A 109 12.96 4.52 8.26
N SER A 110 12.02 5.43 8.51
CA SER A 110 11.63 5.86 9.85
C SER A 110 10.75 4.81 10.52
N HIS A 111 9.82 4.19 9.79
CA HIS A 111 8.99 3.09 10.31
C HIS A 111 9.86 1.91 10.74
N THR A 112 10.78 1.48 9.87
CA THR A 112 11.75 0.42 10.14
C THR A 112 12.61 0.75 11.35
N ALA A 113 13.18 1.96 11.42
CA ALA A 113 14.01 2.36 12.56
C ALA A 113 13.23 2.42 13.89
N ILE A 114 12.00 2.94 13.88
CA ILE A 114 11.13 2.99 15.07
C ILE A 114 10.79 1.57 15.55
N ALA A 115 10.38 0.68 14.63
CA ALA A 115 10.08 -0.70 14.96
C ALA A 115 11.31 -1.42 15.53
N LEU A 116 12.48 -1.21 14.93
CA LEU A 116 13.74 -1.78 15.40
C LEU A 116 14.14 -1.28 16.80
N GLY A 117 14.04 0.02 17.06
CA GLY A 117 14.30 0.59 18.39
C GLY A 117 13.33 0.04 19.44
N THR A 118 12.06 -0.09 19.07
CA THR A 118 11.04 -0.72 19.92
C THR A 118 11.42 -2.18 20.22
N ALA A 119 11.85 -2.94 19.22
CA ALA A 119 12.27 -4.34 19.41
C ALA A 119 13.48 -4.45 20.36
N ILE A 120 14.51 -3.62 20.16
CA ILE A 120 15.70 -3.60 21.02
C ILE A 120 15.33 -3.29 22.48
N ALA A 121 14.51 -2.26 22.70
CA ALA A 121 14.11 -1.87 24.05
C ALA A 121 13.29 -2.97 24.74
N ILE A 122 12.36 -3.59 24.02
CA ILE A 122 11.53 -4.69 24.54
C ILE A 122 12.38 -5.92 24.89
N ALA A 123 13.32 -6.30 24.03
CA ALA A 123 14.17 -7.46 24.27
C ALA A 123 14.99 -7.34 25.56
N ALA A 124 15.44 -6.13 25.91
CA ALA A 124 16.17 -5.88 27.15
C ALA A 124 15.35 -6.19 28.43
N HIS A 125 14.02 -6.19 28.33
CA HIS A 125 13.10 -6.45 29.44
C HIS A 125 12.21 -7.67 29.19
N LYS A 126 12.68 -8.63 28.37
CA LYS A 126 11.92 -9.81 27.94
C LYS A 126 11.22 -10.54 29.08
N GLU A 127 11.91 -10.76 30.19
CA GLU A 127 11.43 -11.53 31.36
C GLU A 127 10.26 -10.85 32.10
N GLU A 128 10.04 -9.56 31.87
CA GLU A 128 8.93 -8.78 32.47
C GLU A 128 7.70 -8.69 31.56
N LEU A 129 7.77 -9.22 30.34
CA LEU A 129 6.71 -9.14 29.36
C LEU A 129 5.56 -10.12 29.67
N PRO A 130 4.29 -9.70 29.52
CA PRO A 130 3.13 -10.55 29.80
C PRO A 130 2.77 -11.49 28.63
N GLY A 131 3.47 -11.43 27.51
CA GLY A 131 3.19 -12.26 26.34
C GLY A 131 4.22 -12.09 25.23
N ASN A 132 3.98 -12.80 24.14
CA ASN A 132 4.89 -12.87 23.01
C ASN A 132 4.74 -11.64 22.11
N LEU A 133 5.82 -11.29 21.42
CA LEU A 133 5.83 -10.21 20.44
C LEU A 133 6.39 -10.71 19.11
N ARG A 134 5.75 -10.27 18.03
CA ARG A 134 6.20 -10.50 16.66
C ARG A 134 6.46 -9.16 15.99
N PHE A 135 7.61 -8.99 15.38
CA PHE A 135 7.86 -7.87 14.47
C PHE A 135 7.81 -8.37 13.03
N ILE A 136 7.09 -7.63 12.19
CA ILE A 136 6.91 -7.92 10.77
C ILE A 136 7.54 -6.77 10.01
N PHE A 137 8.71 -7.02 9.41
CA PHE A 137 9.36 -6.06 8.53
C PHE A 137 9.01 -6.42 7.10
N GLN A 138 8.07 -5.66 6.54
CA GLN A 138 7.42 -5.95 5.27
C GLN A 138 8.16 -5.28 4.11
N PRO A 139 8.51 -6.02 3.05
CA PRO A 139 9.03 -5.43 1.82
C PRO A 139 7.88 -4.91 0.94
N SER A 140 8.22 -4.26 -0.16
CA SER A 140 7.35 -4.03 -1.31
C SER A 140 5.96 -3.47 -0.99
N GLU A 141 5.83 -2.53 -0.04
CA GLU A 141 4.54 -1.90 0.22
C GLU A 141 4.08 -1.05 -0.97
N GLU A 142 5.02 -0.36 -1.62
CA GLU A 142 4.78 0.57 -2.72
C GLU A 142 4.60 -0.14 -4.08
N SER A 143 4.80 -1.47 -4.13
CA SER A 143 4.57 -2.25 -5.35
C SER A 143 3.09 -2.51 -5.58
N LYS A 144 2.71 -2.75 -6.84
CA LYS A 144 1.32 -3.10 -7.18
C LYS A 144 0.89 -4.40 -6.51
N GLU A 145 1.79 -5.38 -6.50
CA GLU A 145 1.57 -6.70 -5.92
C GLU A 145 1.52 -6.65 -4.38
N GLY A 146 2.18 -5.65 -3.78
CA GLY A 146 2.38 -5.55 -2.33
C GLY A 146 3.34 -6.63 -1.80
N GLY A 147 3.85 -6.43 -0.58
CA GLY A 147 4.62 -7.47 0.12
C GLY A 147 3.86 -8.17 1.25
N SER A 148 2.65 -7.72 1.57
CA SER A 148 1.89 -8.26 2.72
C SER A 148 1.30 -9.64 2.46
N VAL A 149 0.78 -9.89 1.25
CA VAL A 149 0.10 -11.15 0.90
C VAL A 149 1.05 -12.35 1.05
N GLU A 150 2.23 -12.28 0.45
CA GLU A 150 3.22 -13.35 0.53
C GLU A 150 3.64 -13.62 1.98
N MET A 151 3.83 -12.57 2.78
CA MET A 151 4.15 -12.73 4.20
C MET A 151 3.03 -13.39 5.00
N ILE A 152 1.77 -13.06 4.70
CA ILE A 152 0.61 -13.69 5.34
C ILE A 152 0.54 -15.18 4.99
N GLU A 153 0.75 -15.54 3.72
CA GLU A 153 0.82 -16.93 3.26
C GLU A 153 1.98 -17.70 3.92
N GLU A 154 3.08 -17.01 4.23
CA GLU A 154 4.21 -17.55 4.98
C GLU A 154 4.00 -17.51 6.51
N GLY A 155 2.80 -17.21 6.99
CA GLY A 155 2.43 -17.34 8.39
C GLY A 155 2.76 -16.14 9.27
N ALA A 156 2.97 -14.94 8.70
CA ALA A 156 3.22 -13.72 9.47
C ALA A 156 2.12 -13.42 10.51
N LEU A 157 0.87 -13.85 10.25
CA LEU A 157 -0.27 -13.64 11.15
C LEU A 157 -0.68 -14.90 11.94
N GLU A 158 0.00 -16.04 11.77
CA GLU A 158 -0.30 -17.25 12.53
C GLU A 158 -0.11 -17.02 14.03
N GLY A 159 -1.15 -17.29 14.83
CA GLY A 159 -1.12 -17.12 16.29
C GLY A 159 -1.15 -15.66 16.78
N VAL A 160 -1.21 -14.68 15.88
CA VAL A 160 -1.25 -13.25 16.23
C VAL A 160 -2.67 -12.87 16.71
N SER A 161 -2.76 -12.34 17.92
CA SER A 161 -4.03 -11.89 18.52
C SER A 161 -4.40 -10.46 18.13
N ALA A 162 -3.41 -9.60 17.89
CA ALA A 162 -3.57 -8.22 17.44
C ALA A 162 -2.33 -7.78 16.69
N ILE A 163 -2.49 -6.92 15.69
CA ILE A 163 -1.41 -6.32 14.92
C ILE A 163 -1.54 -4.80 14.95
N PHE A 164 -0.41 -4.11 15.12
CA PHE A 164 -0.30 -2.67 15.07
C PHE A 164 0.67 -2.27 13.96
N GLY A 165 0.35 -1.19 13.26
CA GLY A 165 1.23 -0.52 12.32
C GLY A 165 1.13 0.99 12.51
N LEU A 166 2.18 1.71 12.16
CA LEU A 166 2.18 3.16 12.13
C LEU A 166 2.64 3.64 10.77
N HIS A 167 2.25 4.86 10.43
CA HIS A 167 2.75 5.54 9.25
C HIS A 167 3.05 6.99 9.61
N ALA A 168 4.23 7.47 9.24
CA ALA A 168 4.60 8.87 9.32
C ALA A 168 3.65 9.66 8.44
N TYR A 169 2.93 10.61 9.03
CA TYR A 169 1.90 11.36 8.32
C TYR A 169 2.29 12.85 8.26
N PRO A 170 2.57 13.42 7.07
CA PRO A 170 3.13 14.76 6.95
C PRO A 170 2.19 15.88 7.40
N TYR A 171 0.91 15.57 7.64
CA TYR A 171 -0.10 16.52 8.09
C TYR A 171 -0.33 16.52 9.61
N LEU A 172 0.40 15.70 10.36
CA LEU A 172 0.42 15.73 11.83
C LEU A 172 1.69 16.42 12.33
N ASN A 173 1.59 17.15 13.44
CA ASN A 173 2.77 17.74 14.06
C ASN A 173 3.57 16.66 14.79
N SER A 174 4.89 16.86 14.92
CA SER A 174 5.72 15.99 15.75
C SER A 174 5.21 15.97 17.20
N GLY A 175 5.05 14.77 17.76
CA GLY A 175 4.48 14.55 19.10
C GLY A 175 2.99 14.22 19.09
N GLU A 176 2.33 14.27 17.94
CA GLU A 176 0.93 13.85 17.79
C GLU A 176 0.83 12.44 17.22
N ILE A 177 -0.12 11.65 17.73
CA ILE A 177 -0.49 10.35 17.18
C ILE A 177 -1.94 10.46 16.73
N GLY A 178 -2.17 10.30 15.42
CA GLY A 178 -3.51 10.26 14.85
C GLY A 178 -4.04 8.83 14.77
N TYR A 179 -5.31 8.64 15.11
CA TYR A 179 -6.00 7.37 14.96
C TYR A 179 -7.38 7.60 14.35
N LYS A 180 -7.95 6.54 13.78
CA LYS A 180 -9.30 6.55 13.23
C LYS A 180 -9.99 5.22 13.50
N TYR A 181 -11.24 5.28 13.92
CA TYR A 181 -12.11 4.11 14.00
C TYR A 181 -12.65 3.73 12.62
N GLY A 182 -12.72 2.43 12.34
CA GLY A 182 -13.25 1.93 11.08
C GLY A 182 -12.32 2.20 9.89
N VAL A 183 -12.90 2.52 8.74
CA VAL A 183 -12.14 2.61 7.48
C VAL A 183 -11.15 3.77 7.51
N MET A 184 -9.86 3.49 7.45
CA MET A 184 -8.75 4.45 7.44
C MET A 184 -8.31 4.81 6.01
N MET A 185 -8.12 3.82 5.15
CA MET A 185 -7.68 4.01 3.75
C MET A 185 -8.64 3.34 2.78
N ALA A 186 -8.81 3.94 1.60
CA ALA A 186 -9.65 3.41 0.54
C ALA A 186 -8.99 2.22 -0.16
N SER A 187 -9.80 1.32 -0.71
CA SER A 187 -9.33 0.28 -1.61
C SER A 187 -8.70 0.86 -2.88
N ALA A 188 -7.87 0.08 -3.55
CA ALA A 188 -7.08 0.51 -4.69
C ALA A 188 -7.16 -0.45 -5.89
N ASP A 189 -8.25 -0.40 -6.65
CA ASP A 189 -8.44 -1.27 -7.83
C ASP A 189 -7.94 -0.62 -9.12
N VAL A 190 -7.69 -1.44 -10.13
CA VAL A 190 -7.23 -1.03 -11.47
C VAL A 190 -8.07 -1.69 -12.56
N PHE A 191 -8.19 -1.03 -13.71
CA PHE A 191 -8.91 -1.57 -14.86
C PHE A 191 -8.31 -1.13 -16.20
N SER A 192 -8.59 -1.90 -17.24
CA SER A 192 -8.37 -1.53 -18.64
C SER A 192 -9.58 -1.81 -19.51
N ILE A 193 -9.86 -0.90 -20.43
CA ILE A 193 -10.93 -1.01 -21.43
C ILE A 193 -10.30 -0.85 -22.80
N GLU A 194 -10.49 -1.84 -23.67
CA GLU A 194 -10.17 -1.74 -25.09
C GLU A 194 -11.46 -1.63 -25.90
N ILE A 195 -11.52 -0.64 -26.78
CA ILE A 195 -12.65 -0.43 -27.69
C ILE A 195 -12.19 -0.73 -29.12
N PHE A 196 -12.91 -1.62 -29.79
CA PHE A 196 -12.64 -2.05 -31.15
C PHE A 196 -13.76 -1.57 -32.08
N GLY A 197 -13.43 -0.60 -32.91
CA GLY A 197 -14.26 -0.07 -33.99
C GLY A 197 -13.92 -0.68 -35.34
N LYS A 198 -14.02 0.15 -36.38
CA LYS A 198 -13.70 -0.22 -37.77
C LYS A 198 -13.15 1.00 -38.50
N SER A 199 -11.94 0.89 -39.04
CA SER A 199 -11.29 1.99 -39.73
C SER A 199 -12.02 2.36 -41.02
N ALA A 200 -12.00 3.63 -41.36
CA ALA A 200 -12.51 4.19 -42.60
C ALA A 200 -11.83 5.53 -42.90
N HIS A 201 -12.02 6.04 -44.11
CA HIS A 201 -11.58 7.39 -44.45
C HIS A 201 -12.38 8.42 -43.62
N GLY A 202 -11.73 9.45 -43.08
CA GLY A 202 -12.39 10.46 -42.22
C GLY A 202 -13.57 11.17 -42.88
N ALA A 203 -13.57 11.28 -44.20
CA ALA A 203 -14.68 11.82 -45.00
C ALA A 203 -15.82 10.82 -45.30
N ARG A 204 -15.72 9.56 -44.86
CA ARG A 204 -16.73 8.49 -45.08
C ARG A 204 -17.07 7.76 -43.78
N PRO A 205 -17.62 8.46 -42.77
CA PRO A 205 -17.84 7.87 -41.45
C PRO A 205 -18.83 6.71 -41.43
N HIS A 206 -19.78 6.68 -42.37
CA HIS A 206 -20.76 5.59 -42.49
C HIS A 206 -20.15 4.23 -42.91
N GLU A 207 -18.89 4.19 -43.36
CA GLU A 207 -18.18 2.95 -43.71
C GLU A 207 -17.44 2.32 -42.51
N GLY A 208 -17.31 3.04 -41.40
CA GLY A 208 -16.53 2.67 -40.22
C GLY A 208 -17.32 2.70 -38.90
N VAL A 209 -16.61 2.46 -37.81
CA VAL A 209 -17.08 2.61 -36.43
C VAL A 209 -15.97 3.33 -35.67
N ASP A 210 -16.26 4.55 -35.21
CA ASP A 210 -15.26 5.42 -34.60
C ASP A 210 -15.02 5.07 -33.13
N ALA A 211 -13.89 4.41 -32.86
CA ALA A 211 -13.52 4.00 -31.51
C ALA A 211 -13.25 5.20 -30.57
N ILE A 212 -12.81 6.35 -31.08
CA ILE A 212 -12.62 7.56 -30.26
C ILE A 212 -13.98 8.09 -29.82
N LEU A 213 -14.95 8.17 -30.73
CA LEU A 213 -16.31 8.61 -30.39
C LEU A 213 -16.95 7.68 -29.34
N VAL A 214 -16.89 6.36 -29.56
CA VAL A 214 -17.41 5.38 -28.60
C VAL A 214 -16.73 5.52 -27.25
N THR A 215 -15.40 5.66 -27.22
CA THR A 215 -14.66 5.86 -25.97
C THR A 215 -15.09 7.14 -25.26
N SER A 216 -15.26 8.25 -25.99
CA SER A 216 -15.71 9.52 -25.38
C SER A 216 -17.07 9.41 -24.68
N MET A 217 -18.00 8.63 -25.27
CA MET A 217 -19.30 8.35 -24.66
C MET A 217 -19.16 7.49 -23.41
N ILE A 218 -18.30 6.47 -23.45
CA ILE A 218 -18.00 5.60 -22.30
C ILE A 218 -17.41 6.42 -21.17
N VAL A 219 -16.39 7.26 -21.44
CA VAL A 219 -15.76 8.12 -20.42
C VAL A 219 -16.81 8.98 -19.71
N ASN A 220 -17.72 9.60 -20.46
CA ASN A 220 -18.78 10.40 -19.86
C ASN A 220 -19.74 9.53 -19.01
N SER A 221 -20.09 8.33 -19.49
CA SER A 221 -20.96 7.41 -18.76
C SER A 221 -20.35 6.88 -17.47
N LEU A 222 -19.05 6.59 -17.45
CA LEU A 222 -18.35 6.14 -16.25
C LEU A 222 -18.40 7.20 -15.14
N ASN A 223 -18.35 8.49 -15.48
CA ASN A 223 -18.52 9.58 -14.51
C ASN A 223 -19.95 9.66 -13.95
N HIS A 224 -20.95 9.14 -14.66
CA HIS A 224 -22.32 9.05 -14.16
C HIS A 224 -22.51 7.99 -13.07
N ILE A 225 -21.65 6.96 -13.02
CA ILE A 225 -21.70 5.94 -11.97
C ILE A 225 -21.51 6.61 -10.60
N VAL A 226 -20.38 7.29 -10.40
CA VAL A 226 -20.11 7.99 -9.13
C VAL A 226 -21.14 9.07 -8.84
N SER A 227 -21.50 9.88 -9.85
CA SER A 227 -22.37 11.02 -9.59
C SER A 227 -23.83 10.65 -9.36
N ARG A 228 -24.37 9.57 -9.95
CA ARG A 228 -25.80 9.24 -9.95
C ARG A 228 -26.16 7.86 -9.39
N MET A 229 -25.24 6.91 -9.35
CA MET A 229 -25.51 5.52 -8.95
C MET A 229 -24.93 5.16 -7.60
N ILE A 230 -23.92 5.90 -7.12
CA ILE A 230 -23.30 5.68 -5.80
C ILE A 230 -23.93 6.60 -4.76
N ASP A 231 -24.23 6.06 -3.58
CA ASP A 231 -24.67 6.85 -2.42
C ASP A 231 -23.58 7.86 -2.05
N PRO A 232 -23.87 9.18 -2.04
CA PRO A 232 -22.88 10.20 -1.67
C PRO A 232 -22.32 10.06 -0.25
N LEU A 233 -22.96 9.29 0.65
CA LEU A 233 -22.44 8.96 1.98
C LEU A 233 -21.31 7.91 1.93
N HIS A 234 -21.13 7.25 0.79
CA HIS A 234 -20.10 6.25 0.57
C HIS A 234 -19.25 6.66 -0.64
N PRO A 235 -18.18 7.44 -0.42
CA PRO A 235 -17.42 8.03 -1.51
C PRO A 235 -16.74 6.95 -2.35
N ALA A 236 -16.84 7.10 -3.66
CA ALA A 236 -16.11 6.34 -4.65
C ALA A 236 -15.51 7.30 -5.69
N VAL A 237 -14.40 6.89 -6.29
CA VAL A 237 -13.71 7.63 -7.35
C VAL A 237 -13.37 6.65 -8.46
N ILE A 238 -13.75 7.00 -9.69
CA ILE A 238 -13.30 6.33 -10.91
C ILE A 238 -12.42 7.34 -11.64
N SER A 239 -11.13 7.05 -11.76
CA SER A 239 -10.16 7.91 -12.45
C SER A 239 -9.66 7.25 -13.72
N LEU A 240 -9.59 8.01 -14.82
CA LEU A 240 -9.05 7.56 -16.09
C LEU A 240 -7.64 8.12 -16.24
N GLY A 241 -6.64 7.24 -16.14
CA GLY A 241 -5.23 7.64 -16.11
C GLY A 241 -4.61 7.81 -17.50
N THR A 242 -5.00 6.96 -18.46
CA THR A 242 -4.46 7.00 -19.83
C THR A 242 -5.55 6.73 -20.85
N ILE A 243 -5.49 7.41 -22.00
CA ILE A 243 -6.30 7.14 -23.19
C ILE A 243 -5.42 7.22 -24.43
N GLU A 244 -5.37 6.16 -25.22
CA GLU A 244 -4.49 6.03 -26.38
C GLU A 244 -5.25 5.47 -27.58
N GLY A 245 -5.21 6.16 -28.72
CA GLY A 245 -5.84 5.68 -29.95
C GLY A 245 -5.65 6.62 -31.13
N GLY A 246 -5.77 6.06 -32.34
CA GLY A 246 -5.61 6.77 -33.60
C GLY A 246 -4.16 6.82 -34.10
N LYS A 247 -3.99 6.99 -35.41
CA LYS A 247 -2.67 7.02 -36.09
C LYS A 247 -2.47 8.21 -37.02
N ALA A 248 -3.55 8.74 -37.60
CA ALA A 248 -3.54 9.88 -38.50
C ALA A 248 -4.87 10.65 -38.41
N SER A 249 -4.84 11.95 -38.69
CA SER A 249 -6.02 12.83 -38.53
C SER A 249 -7.13 12.59 -39.55
N ASN A 250 -6.84 11.93 -40.67
CA ASN A 250 -7.79 11.67 -41.76
C ASN A 250 -8.31 10.21 -41.79
N ILE A 251 -8.06 9.44 -40.74
CA ILE A 251 -8.47 8.04 -40.62
C ILE A 251 -9.33 7.88 -39.37
N ILE A 252 -10.49 7.25 -39.51
CA ILE A 252 -11.34 6.87 -38.38
C ILE A 252 -10.61 5.82 -37.55
N CYS A 253 -10.49 6.10 -36.26
CA CYS A 253 -9.81 5.25 -35.31
C CYS A 253 -10.58 3.95 -35.10
N ASP A 254 -9.89 2.82 -35.25
CA ASP A 254 -10.43 1.48 -35.10
C ASP A 254 -10.13 0.84 -33.75
N HIS A 255 -9.23 1.42 -32.95
CA HIS A 255 -8.86 0.90 -31.64
C HIS A 255 -8.46 2.01 -30.67
N VAL A 256 -9.01 1.95 -29.46
CA VAL A 256 -8.63 2.80 -28.33
C VAL A 256 -8.39 1.94 -27.10
N LEU A 257 -7.30 2.20 -26.38
CA LEU A 257 -7.00 1.63 -25.07
C LEU A 257 -7.14 2.70 -23.98
N LEU A 258 -7.86 2.35 -22.92
CA LEU A 258 -8.11 3.19 -21.75
C LEU A 258 -7.66 2.42 -20.50
N LYS A 259 -6.97 3.08 -19.58
CA LYS A 259 -6.62 2.51 -18.26
C LYS A 259 -7.00 3.46 -17.15
N GLY A 260 -7.36 2.91 -16.01
CA GLY A 260 -7.80 3.70 -14.88
C GLY A 260 -7.78 2.95 -13.55
N THR A 261 -8.25 3.65 -12.53
CA THR A 261 -8.31 3.16 -11.15
C THR A 261 -9.66 3.41 -10.53
N VAL A 262 -10.06 2.54 -9.61
CA VAL A 262 -11.19 2.77 -8.73
C VAL A 262 -10.70 2.88 -7.29
N ARG A 263 -11.26 3.81 -6.53
CA ARG A 263 -11.04 3.99 -5.09
C ARG A 263 -12.38 4.08 -4.38
N THR A 264 -12.55 3.37 -3.27
CA THR A 264 -13.74 3.48 -2.42
C THR A 264 -13.41 3.05 -0.98
N ILE A 265 -14.20 3.51 -0.02
CA ILE A 265 -14.10 3.11 1.39
C ILE A 265 -15.20 2.11 1.79
N ASN A 266 -15.92 1.55 0.83
CA ASN A 266 -17.06 0.67 1.06
C ASN A 266 -16.95 -0.57 0.17
N GLU A 267 -16.81 -1.74 0.80
CA GLU A 267 -16.66 -3.05 0.15
C GLU A 267 -17.84 -3.41 -0.77
N GLU A 268 -19.07 -3.17 -0.34
CA GLU A 268 -20.26 -3.47 -1.13
C GLU A 268 -20.28 -2.65 -2.42
N ILE A 269 -19.94 -1.37 -2.34
CA ILE A 269 -19.81 -0.52 -3.52
C ILE A 269 -18.65 -0.97 -4.40
N ARG A 270 -17.49 -1.29 -3.80
CA ARG A 270 -16.33 -1.81 -4.51
C ARG A 270 -16.69 -3.02 -5.38
N ASN A 271 -17.46 -3.94 -4.81
CA ASN A 271 -17.89 -5.18 -5.46
C ASN A 271 -18.96 -4.98 -6.54
N ASN A 272 -19.63 -3.83 -6.58
CA ASN A 272 -20.68 -3.51 -7.55
C ASN A 272 -20.22 -2.57 -8.70
N ILE A 273 -19.14 -1.80 -8.49
CA ILE A 273 -18.62 -0.88 -9.51
C ILE A 273 -18.26 -1.60 -10.82
N PRO A 274 -17.56 -2.75 -10.84
CA PRO A 274 -17.21 -3.43 -12.09
C PRO A 274 -18.43 -3.75 -12.97
N GLN A 275 -19.54 -4.16 -12.35
CA GLN A 275 -20.78 -4.50 -13.04
C GLN A 275 -21.47 -3.24 -13.60
N MET A 276 -21.45 -2.12 -12.85
CA MET A 276 -21.97 -0.84 -13.33
C MET A 276 -21.14 -0.28 -14.50
N MET A 277 -19.82 -0.44 -14.43
CA MET A 277 -18.90 -0.07 -15.51
C MET A 277 -19.18 -0.92 -16.75
N GLU A 278 -19.21 -2.24 -16.60
CA GLU A 278 -19.43 -3.18 -17.69
C GLU A 278 -20.77 -2.93 -18.39
N ALA A 279 -21.85 -2.73 -17.64
CA ALA A 279 -23.17 -2.43 -18.21
C ALA A 279 -23.17 -1.14 -19.05
N SER A 280 -22.43 -0.11 -18.61
CA SER A 280 -22.27 1.15 -19.36
C SER A 280 -21.46 0.94 -20.64
N ILE A 281 -20.34 0.22 -20.54
CA ILE A 281 -19.45 -0.08 -21.65
C ILE A 281 -20.17 -0.91 -22.72
N GLU A 282 -20.86 -1.98 -22.30
CA GLU A 282 -21.61 -2.87 -23.17
C GLU A 282 -22.72 -2.11 -23.90
N GLY A 283 -23.54 -1.35 -23.15
CA GLY A 283 -24.68 -0.62 -23.70
C GLY A 283 -24.25 0.38 -24.78
N ILE A 284 -23.20 1.16 -24.52
CA ILE A 284 -22.68 2.15 -25.46
C ILE A 284 -22.03 1.46 -26.66
N SER A 285 -21.14 0.49 -26.43
CA SER A 285 -20.45 -0.24 -27.50
C SER A 285 -21.44 -0.89 -28.46
N LYS A 286 -22.46 -1.57 -27.92
CA LYS A 286 -23.53 -2.20 -28.69
C LYS A 286 -24.34 -1.19 -29.51
N SER A 287 -24.70 -0.04 -28.91
CA SER A 287 -25.47 0.99 -29.61
C SER A 287 -24.72 1.60 -30.80
N MET A 288 -23.39 1.66 -30.70
CA MET A 288 -22.51 2.26 -31.71
C MET A 288 -21.90 1.23 -32.68
N GLY A 289 -22.17 -0.07 -32.49
CA GLY A 289 -21.64 -1.15 -33.32
C GLY A 289 -20.16 -1.49 -33.08
N ALA A 290 -19.62 -1.10 -31.92
CA ALA A 290 -18.26 -1.44 -31.50
C ALA A 290 -18.23 -2.74 -30.68
N LYS A 291 -17.07 -3.38 -30.62
CA LYS A 291 -16.75 -4.43 -29.64
C LYS A 291 -15.86 -3.84 -28.56
N TYR A 292 -15.78 -4.51 -27.42
CA TYR A 292 -14.89 -4.10 -26.35
C TYR A 292 -14.27 -5.32 -25.65
N LYS A 293 -13.22 -5.05 -24.89
CA LYS A 293 -12.68 -5.93 -23.86
C LYS A 293 -12.55 -5.12 -22.58
N PHE A 294 -13.03 -5.66 -21.48
CA PHE A 294 -12.92 -5.05 -20.16
C PHE A 294 -12.20 -6.02 -19.23
N ASP A 295 -11.09 -5.56 -18.66
CA ASP A 295 -10.36 -6.27 -17.63
C ASP A 295 -10.41 -5.40 -16.36
N TYR A 296 -10.83 -5.99 -15.25
CA TYR A 296 -10.87 -5.35 -13.94
C TYR A 296 -10.11 -6.21 -12.95
N GLU A 297 -9.26 -5.58 -12.14
CA GLU A 297 -8.44 -6.24 -11.14
C GLU A 297 -8.66 -5.58 -9.79
N PHE A 298 -9.13 -6.38 -8.84
CA PHE A 298 -9.23 -5.97 -7.44
C PHE A 298 -7.81 -5.86 -6.88
N GLY A 299 -7.41 -4.65 -6.49
CA GLY A 299 -6.14 -4.41 -5.84
C GLY A 299 -6.25 -4.49 -4.32
N GLN A 300 -5.49 -3.67 -3.62
CA GLN A 300 -5.50 -3.67 -2.15
C GLN A 300 -6.88 -3.30 -1.61
N SER A 301 -7.33 -4.03 -0.58
CA SER A 301 -8.57 -3.72 0.12
C SER A 301 -8.45 -2.45 0.94
N GLU A 302 -9.58 -1.93 1.39
CA GLU A 302 -9.61 -0.88 2.39
C GLU A 302 -8.89 -1.31 3.67
N LEU A 303 -8.25 -0.33 4.32
CA LEU A 303 -7.68 -0.52 5.65
C LEU A 303 -8.77 -0.22 6.68
N ILE A 304 -9.17 -1.23 7.46
CA ILE A 304 -10.19 -1.07 8.51
C ILE A 304 -9.56 -1.27 9.88
N ASN A 305 -9.58 -0.21 10.69
CA ASN A 305 -9.17 -0.26 12.08
C ASN A 305 -10.31 -0.80 12.95
N GLN A 306 -10.09 -1.96 13.58
CA GLN A 306 -11.05 -2.54 14.52
C GLN A 306 -11.17 -1.67 15.77
N ALA A 307 -12.39 -1.30 16.15
CA ALA A 307 -12.62 -0.40 17.29
C ALA A 307 -12.04 -0.93 18.61
N THR A 308 -12.11 -2.24 18.83
CA THR A 308 -11.52 -2.91 20.00
C THR A 308 -10.00 -2.74 20.07
N ILE A 309 -9.31 -2.69 18.93
CA ILE A 309 -7.86 -2.51 18.86
C ILE A 309 -7.49 -1.03 19.01
N VAL A 310 -8.24 -0.13 18.38
CA VAL A 310 -8.03 1.33 18.50
C VAL A 310 -8.16 1.79 19.96
N ASN A 311 -9.08 1.23 20.74
CA ASN A 311 -9.24 1.60 22.15
C ASN A 311 -7.95 1.43 22.97
N PHE A 312 -7.10 0.44 22.68
CA PHE A 312 -5.81 0.29 23.36
C PHE A 312 -4.86 1.47 23.12
N ILE A 313 -5.04 2.24 22.05
CA ILE A 313 -4.24 3.44 21.73
C ILE A 313 -4.84 4.68 22.40
N VAL A 314 -6.18 4.77 22.47
CA VAL A 314 -6.90 5.94 22.99
C VAL A 314 -6.90 6.00 24.51
N ASP A 315 -6.95 4.84 25.17
CA ASP A 315 -7.08 4.73 26.61
C ASP A 315 -5.73 4.85 27.38
N GLU A 316 -4.61 5.01 26.66
CA GLU A 316 -3.24 5.23 27.20
C GLU A 316 -2.93 6.71 27.51
#